data_AF-A0A9Q9MIV7-F1
#
_entry.id   AF-A0A9Q9MIV7-F1
#
_cell.length_a   1.000
_cell.length_b   1.000
_cell.length_c   1.000
_cell.angle_alpha   90.00
_cell.angle_beta   90.00
_cell.angle_gamma   90.00
#
_symmetry.space_group_name_H-M   'P 1'
#
loop_
_entity.id
_entity.type
_entity.pdbx_description
1 polymer ?
#
loop_
_entity_poly.entity_id
_entity_poly.type
_entity_poly.pdbx_seq_one_letter_code
_entity_poly.pdbx_strand_id
1 'polypeptide(L)'
;MRFDEFRNASDLHAAQTERIRQALEGSDLGVVAVSEATRPAEPQFGGLHRGNGAVLGVEIVHDADNVRVVVDTARQFGNRPLRWMVEHQLRRAGERFSTQDWSEGDATVIVDGAPVAGRIVRAGQRWWAARCRLGDLEISVGAQDWHPDVIAVETVADVVAMLARLQPPAPRGSAGAPRPAGEPGTAGEPVPDQLRREPHRALVDMVLAATAEHAAWLADGGVLPDLPRHWGTLWHAAVRRHIELTDEPEPAAEESVRRIVDELANLHRNAVWFRESPALRERAIDETLLHGTGLSHAVPSRPAHLAWRQLRNSAEQDPQAYHTVHEGWLAAWADWAGGQEARPHTGH
;
A
#
# COMPACT_ATOMS: atom_id res chain seq x y z
N MET A 1 -19.99 -34.41 -2.64
CA MET A 1 -19.53 -33.01 -2.66
C MET A 1 -20.76 -32.13 -2.47
N ARG A 2 -20.95 -31.59 -1.27
CA ARG A 2 -22.00 -30.59 -1.01
C ARG A 2 -21.41 -29.24 -1.42
N PHE A 3 -22.04 -28.57 -2.38
CA PHE A 3 -21.72 -27.18 -2.70
C PHE A 3 -22.04 -26.35 -1.47
N ASP A 4 -21.06 -25.58 -0.98
CA ASP A 4 -21.29 -24.55 0.03
C ASP A 4 -22.44 -23.66 -0.44
N GLU A 5 -23.46 -23.51 0.41
CA GLU A 5 -24.53 -22.55 0.19
C GLU A 5 -23.91 -21.18 0.00
N PHE A 6 -24.19 -20.55 -1.15
CA PHE A 6 -23.89 -19.15 -1.41
C PHE A 6 -24.47 -18.32 -0.27
N ARG A 7 -23.62 -17.90 0.68
CA ARG A 7 -24.00 -16.92 1.70
C ARG A 7 -24.47 -15.67 0.95
N ASN A 8 -25.72 -15.27 1.17
CA ASN A 8 -26.24 -14.06 0.57
C ASN A 8 -25.40 -12.86 1.06
N ALA A 9 -25.21 -11.85 0.21
CA ALA A 9 -24.49 -10.63 0.55
C ALA A 9 -25.01 -9.98 1.85
N SER A 10 -26.32 -10.11 2.11
CA SER A 10 -26.94 -9.68 3.37
C SER A 10 -26.38 -10.40 4.61
N ASP A 11 -26.14 -11.71 4.54
CA ASP A 11 -25.63 -12.50 5.66
C ASP A 11 -24.15 -12.21 5.90
N LEU A 12 -23.39 -12.03 4.83
CA LEU A 12 -21.98 -11.61 4.90
C LEU A 12 -21.85 -10.22 5.53
N HIS A 13 -22.73 -9.30 5.15
CA HIS A 13 -22.79 -7.95 5.70
C HIS A 13 -23.18 -7.97 7.19
N ALA A 14 -24.25 -8.66 7.55
CA ALA A 14 -24.66 -8.80 8.96
C ALA A 14 -23.55 -9.43 9.82
N ALA A 15 -22.91 -10.50 9.34
CA ALA A 15 -21.79 -11.13 10.04
C ALA A 15 -20.56 -10.20 10.15
N GLN A 16 -20.31 -9.35 9.16
CA GLN A 16 -19.25 -8.35 9.21
C GLN A 16 -19.56 -7.25 10.23
N THR A 17 -20.77 -6.70 10.20
CA THR A 17 -21.23 -5.68 11.15
C THR A 17 -21.16 -6.19 12.58
N GLU A 18 -21.62 -7.41 12.82
CA GLU A 18 -21.53 -8.07 14.12
C GLU A 18 -20.08 -8.29 14.58
N ARG A 19 -19.19 -8.70 13.67
CA ARG A 19 -17.76 -8.84 13.96
C ARG A 19 -17.10 -7.51 14.34
N ILE A 20 -17.48 -6.42 13.66
CA ILE A 20 -16.97 -5.07 13.97
C ILE A 20 -17.47 -4.63 15.33
N ARG A 21 -18.77 -4.82 15.61
CA ARG A 21 -19.39 -4.51 16.91
C ARG A 21 -18.68 -5.21 18.06
N GLN A 22 -18.55 -6.54 17.99
CA GLN A 22 -17.85 -7.34 18.99
C GLN A 22 -16.40 -6.89 19.19
N ALA A 23 -15.71 -6.52 18.10
CA ALA A 23 -14.34 -6.07 18.18
C ALA A 23 -14.18 -4.70 18.87
N LEU A 24 -15.14 -3.78 18.66
CA LEU A 24 -15.15 -2.49 19.36
C LEU A 24 -15.50 -2.66 20.83
N GLU A 25 -16.54 -3.44 21.14
CA GLU A 25 -16.95 -3.74 22.53
C GLU A 25 -15.82 -4.41 23.32
N GLY A 26 -15.10 -5.35 22.72
CA GLY A 26 -13.98 -6.02 23.38
C GLY A 26 -12.71 -5.17 23.51
N SER A 27 -12.67 -3.97 22.92
CA SER A 27 -11.48 -3.11 22.92
C SER A 27 -11.50 -1.97 23.94
N ASP A 28 -12.67 -1.69 24.54
CA ASP A 28 -12.93 -0.50 25.37
C ASP A 28 -12.50 0.82 24.69
N LEU A 29 -12.41 0.85 23.36
CA LEU A 29 -12.03 2.03 22.60
C LEU A 29 -13.22 2.98 22.47
N GLY A 30 -13.11 4.18 23.04
CA GLY A 30 -14.08 5.24 22.79
C GLY A 30 -14.12 5.57 21.30
N VAL A 31 -15.33 5.71 20.75
CA VAL A 31 -15.54 6.14 19.36
C VAL A 31 -15.91 7.61 19.38
N VAL A 32 -15.18 8.45 18.64
CA VAL A 32 -15.43 9.89 18.55
C VAL A 32 -15.79 10.25 17.12
N ALA A 33 -16.75 11.18 16.95
CA ALA A 33 -17.16 11.74 15.66
C ALA A 33 -17.24 13.27 15.73
N VAL A 34 -17.40 13.95 14.59
CA VAL A 34 -17.64 15.40 14.59
C VAL A 34 -18.97 15.70 15.29
N SER A 35 -18.96 16.70 16.17
CA SER A 35 -20.16 17.15 16.91
C SER A 35 -21.30 17.47 15.96
N GLU A 36 -22.53 17.11 16.35
CA GLU A 36 -23.74 17.36 15.55
C GLU A 36 -23.90 18.83 15.15
N ALA A 37 -23.49 19.77 16.01
CA ALA A 37 -23.61 21.20 15.74
C ALA A 37 -22.73 21.70 14.59
N THR A 38 -21.69 20.95 14.22
CA THR A 38 -20.68 21.36 13.23
C THR A 38 -20.46 20.36 12.09
N ARG A 39 -21.10 19.17 12.16
CA ARG A 39 -20.86 18.09 11.21
C ARG A 39 -21.33 18.46 9.80
N PRO A 40 -20.52 18.22 8.75
CA PRO A 40 -20.92 18.50 7.37
C PRO A 40 -21.85 17.43 6.79
N ALA A 41 -21.83 16.22 7.34
CA ALA A 41 -22.66 15.09 6.92
C ALA A 41 -22.88 14.11 8.09
N GLU A 42 -23.81 13.18 7.89
CA GLU A 42 -24.00 12.06 8.81
C GLU A 42 -22.73 11.22 8.95
N PRO A 43 -22.38 10.76 10.17
CA PRO A 43 -21.20 9.94 10.40
C PRO A 43 -21.36 8.55 9.75
N GLN A 44 -20.28 8.09 9.13
CA GLN A 44 -20.16 6.77 8.54
C GLN A 44 -18.95 6.06 9.12
N PHE A 45 -19.05 4.75 9.31
CA PHE A 45 -17.91 3.97 9.76
C PHE A 45 -16.86 3.83 8.66
N GLY A 46 -15.64 4.29 8.92
CA GLY A 46 -14.51 4.29 7.97
C GLY A 46 -13.66 3.03 8.05
N GLY A 47 -13.44 2.49 9.25
CA GLY A 47 -12.63 1.28 9.44
C GLY A 47 -12.14 1.03 10.86
N LEU A 48 -11.52 -0.14 11.07
CA LEU A 48 -10.75 -0.46 12.27
C LEU A 48 -9.26 -0.47 11.94
N HIS A 49 -8.45 0.09 12.82
CA HIS A 49 -7.00 -0.11 12.83
C HIS A 49 -6.66 -1.21 13.85
N ARG A 50 -5.88 -2.20 13.41
CA ARG A 50 -5.48 -3.33 14.27
C ARG A 50 -3.96 -3.46 14.32
N GLY A 51 -3.45 -3.90 15.47
CA GLY A 51 -2.07 -4.31 15.66
C GLY A 51 -2.02 -5.52 16.59
N ASN A 52 -1.26 -6.56 16.21
CA ASN A 52 -1.18 -7.82 16.96
C ASN A 52 -2.56 -8.44 17.29
N GLY A 53 -3.53 -8.31 16.38
CA GLY A 53 -4.90 -8.82 16.54
C GLY A 53 -5.85 -7.91 17.33
N ALA A 54 -5.33 -6.98 18.14
CA ALA A 54 -6.12 -6.03 18.93
C ALA A 54 -6.58 -4.83 18.09
N VAL A 55 -7.76 -4.29 18.39
CA VAL A 55 -8.23 -3.01 17.83
C VAL A 55 -7.50 -1.89 18.55
N LEU A 56 -6.74 -1.11 17.79
CA LEU A 56 -5.97 0.02 18.30
C LEU A 56 -6.58 1.36 17.91
N GLY A 57 -7.44 1.39 16.89
CA GLY A 57 -8.11 2.61 16.47
C GLY A 57 -9.37 2.36 15.64
N VAL A 58 -10.15 3.42 15.48
CA VAL A 58 -11.38 3.47 14.70
C VAL A 58 -11.38 4.75 13.86
N GLU A 59 -11.80 4.65 12.61
CA GLU A 59 -11.96 5.76 11.68
C GLU A 59 -13.45 6.01 11.46
N ILE A 60 -13.90 7.26 11.61
CA ILE A 60 -15.24 7.75 11.28
C ILE A 60 -15.11 8.77 10.15
N VAL A 61 -15.97 8.67 9.14
CA VAL A 61 -15.95 9.52 7.95
C VAL A 61 -17.26 10.29 7.84
N HIS A 62 -17.17 11.58 7.55
CA HIS A 62 -18.27 12.44 7.15
C HIS A 62 -18.00 12.87 5.71
N ASP A 63 -18.79 12.36 4.75
CA ASP A 63 -18.59 12.60 3.31
C ASP A 63 -19.84 13.31 2.75
N ALA A 64 -19.64 14.52 2.23
CA ALA A 64 -20.61 15.32 1.48
C ALA A 64 -20.00 15.73 0.13
N ASP A 65 -20.83 16.21 -0.81
CA ASP A 65 -20.46 16.42 -2.22
C ASP A 65 -19.07 17.06 -2.47
N ASN A 66 -18.66 18.02 -1.65
CA ASN A 66 -17.34 18.67 -1.75
C ASN A 66 -16.60 18.74 -0.42
N VAL A 67 -17.10 18.06 0.62
CA VAL A 67 -16.55 18.18 1.97
C VAL A 67 -16.31 16.79 2.52
N ARG A 68 -15.08 16.55 2.97
CA ARG A 68 -14.71 15.28 3.59
C ARG A 68 -14.06 15.55 4.93
N VAL A 69 -14.56 14.91 5.98
CA VAL A 69 -13.93 14.92 7.31
C VAL A 69 -13.71 13.48 7.75
N VAL A 70 -12.53 13.21 8.30
CA VAL A 70 -12.12 11.92 8.85
C VAL A 70 -11.73 12.15 10.30
N VAL A 71 -12.34 11.39 11.21
CA VAL A 71 -12.04 11.39 12.64
C VAL A 71 -11.48 10.04 13.01
N ASP A 72 -10.23 10.03 13.44
CA ASP A 72 -9.54 8.85 13.93
C ASP A 72 -9.45 8.90 15.46
N THR A 73 -9.91 7.85 16.13
CA THR A 73 -9.69 7.64 17.56
C THR A 73 -8.81 6.42 17.77
N ALA A 74 -7.70 6.55 18.50
CA ALA A 74 -6.82 5.41 18.76
C ALA A 74 -6.14 5.44 20.12
N ARG A 75 -5.83 4.24 20.63
CA ARG A 75 -4.89 4.04 21.74
C ARG A 75 -3.50 3.94 21.14
N GLN A 76 -2.77 5.06 21.17
CA GLN A 76 -1.42 5.20 20.65
C GLN A 76 -1.32 4.85 19.15
N PHE A 77 -1.54 5.83 18.26
CA PHE A 77 -1.36 5.69 16.80
C PHE A 77 0.07 5.27 16.35
N GLY A 78 0.99 5.04 17.28
CA GLY A 78 2.41 4.98 17.01
C GLY A 78 2.93 6.33 16.51
N ASN A 79 4.20 6.38 16.13
CA ASN A 79 4.91 7.59 15.71
C ASN A 79 4.44 8.19 14.36
N ARG A 80 3.15 8.07 13.98
CA ARG A 80 2.66 8.65 12.71
C ARG A 80 2.55 10.17 12.84
N PRO A 81 3.31 10.95 12.06
CA PRO A 81 3.22 12.40 12.08
C PRO A 81 1.82 12.88 11.68
N LEU A 82 1.32 13.97 12.28
CA LEU A 82 0.02 14.55 11.91
C LEU A 82 -0.03 14.94 10.43
N ARG A 83 1.10 15.40 9.88
CA ARG A 83 1.27 15.69 8.46
C ARG A 83 0.92 14.53 7.54
N TRP A 84 1.22 13.29 7.94
CA TRP A 84 0.92 12.08 7.14
C TRP A 84 -0.58 11.96 6.85
N MET A 85 -1.43 12.40 7.76
CA MET A 85 -2.89 12.35 7.58
C MET A 85 -3.34 13.28 6.46
N VAL A 86 -2.78 14.50 6.39
CA VAL A 86 -3.04 15.45 5.31
C VAL A 86 -2.48 14.92 3.98
N GLU A 87 -1.26 14.38 3.98
CA GLU A 87 -0.64 13.76 2.80
C GLU A 87 -1.42 12.54 2.28
N HIS A 88 -2.01 11.75 3.18
CA HIS A 88 -2.87 10.64 2.79
C HIS A 88 -4.14 11.13 2.10
N GLN A 89 -4.77 12.20 2.60
CA GLN A 89 -5.95 12.80 2.00
C GLN A 89 -5.65 13.43 0.63
N LEU A 90 -4.56 14.21 0.52
CA LEU A 90 -4.08 14.78 -0.74
C LEU A 90 -3.87 13.69 -1.81
N ARG A 91 -3.21 12.58 -1.45
CA ARG A 91 -3.02 11.42 -2.35
C ARG A 91 -4.33 10.84 -2.85
N ARG A 92 -5.32 10.70 -1.97
CA ARG A 92 -6.64 10.16 -2.35
C ARG A 92 -7.40 11.08 -3.30
N ALA A 93 -7.14 12.39 -3.22
CA ALA A 93 -7.70 13.38 -4.14
C ALA A 93 -6.87 13.58 -5.41
N GLY A 94 -5.74 12.89 -5.56
CA GLY A 94 -4.87 13.05 -6.72
C GLY A 94 -4.06 14.36 -6.69
N GLU A 95 -3.92 15.00 -5.53
CA GLU A 95 -3.18 16.24 -5.36
C GLU A 95 -1.73 15.98 -4.96
N ARG A 96 -0.83 16.88 -5.38
CA ARG A 96 0.60 16.84 -5.04
C ARG A 96 0.87 17.56 -3.72
N PHE A 97 1.87 17.10 -2.97
CA PHE A 97 2.32 17.70 -1.72
C PHE A 97 3.17 18.95 -1.99
N SER A 98 4.01 18.88 -3.01
CA SER A 98 4.89 19.98 -3.46
C SER A 98 4.14 21.22 -3.94
N THR A 99 2.86 21.11 -4.27
CA THR A 99 2.02 22.24 -4.72
C THR A 99 1.27 22.93 -3.59
N GLN A 100 1.44 22.48 -2.34
CA GLN A 100 0.70 23.01 -1.20
C GLN A 100 1.56 23.92 -0.33
N ASP A 101 0.93 24.95 0.23
CA ASP A 101 1.54 25.80 1.26
C ASP A 101 1.34 25.16 2.63
N TRP A 102 2.42 24.67 3.24
CA TRP A 102 2.36 23.97 4.51
C TRP A 102 2.51 24.91 5.70
N SER A 103 1.68 24.70 6.72
CA SER A 103 1.86 25.34 8.03
C SER A 103 1.54 24.38 9.17
N GLU A 104 2.22 24.55 10.29
CA GLU A 104 1.98 23.79 11.51
C GLU A 104 1.86 24.75 12.69
N GLY A 105 1.00 24.40 13.65
CA GLY A 105 0.78 25.25 14.82
C GLY A 105 0.05 24.53 15.94
N ASP A 106 -0.25 25.30 16.99
CA ASP A 106 -1.12 24.86 18.06
C ASP A 106 -2.59 25.06 17.66
N ALA A 107 -3.47 24.22 18.22
CA ALA A 107 -4.90 24.30 18.03
C ALA A 107 -5.64 23.94 19.33
N THR A 108 -6.90 24.33 19.39
CA THR A 108 -7.84 23.88 20.43
C THR A 108 -8.90 23.02 19.77
N VAL A 109 -9.07 21.80 20.27
CA VAL A 109 -10.15 20.89 19.86
C VAL A 109 -11.14 20.82 21.01
N ILE A 110 -12.42 21.02 20.74
CA ILE A 110 -13.47 20.83 21.74
C ILE A 110 -13.88 19.36 21.72
N VAL A 111 -13.63 18.64 22.81
CA VAL A 111 -13.99 17.23 22.97
C VAL A 111 -15.06 17.13 24.05
N ASP A 112 -16.24 16.62 23.69
CA ASP A 112 -17.39 16.53 24.61
C ASP A 112 -17.69 17.85 25.34
N GLY A 113 -17.59 18.97 24.59
CA GLY A 113 -17.80 20.33 25.10
C GLY A 113 -16.62 20.94 25.87
N ALA A 114 -15.55 20.20 26.16
CA ALA A 114 -14.38 20.69 26.88
C ALA A 114 -13.22 21.06 25.91
N PRO A 115 -12.54 22.20 26.11
CA PRO A 115 -11.39 22.57 25.28
C PRO A 115 -10.16 21.72 25.63
N VAL A 116 -9.57 21.09 24.62
CA VAL A 116 -8.36 20.28 24.71
C VAL A 116 -7.29 20.88 23.81
N ALA A 117 -6.10 21.11 24.38
CA ALA A 117 -4.95 21.57 23.62
C ALA A 117 -4.50 20.51 22.61
N GLY A 118 -4.15 20.95 21.41
CA GLY A 118 -3.76 20.10 20.32
C GLY A 118 -2.81 20.78 19.35
N ARG A 119 -2.54 20.10 18.25
CA ARG A 119 -1.71 20.56 17.14
C ARG A 119 -2.53 20.55 15.86
N ILE A 120 -2.18 21.42 14.93
CA ILE A 120 -2.77 21.46 13.59
C ILE A 120 -1.67 21.51 12.54
N VAL A 121 -1.91 20.82 11.43
CA VAL A 121 -1.16 20.92 10.18
C VAL A 121 -2.13 21.35 9.09
N ARG A 122 -1.74 22.29 8.24
CA ARG A 122 -2.51 22.74 7.09
C ARG A 122 -1.69 22.61 5.81
N ALA A 123 -2.37 22.31 4.71
CA ALA A 123 -1.84 22.33 3.36
C ALA A 123 -2.75 23.19 2.48
N GLY A 124 -2.30 24.41 2.20
CA GLY A 124 -3.11 25.45 1.59
C GLY A 124 -4.30 25.85 2.47
N GLN A 125 -5.37 26.32 1.82
CA GLN A 125 -6.63 26.62 2.52
C GLN A 125 -7.51 25.38 2.66
N ARG A 126 -7.46 24.45 1.71
CA ARG A 126 -8.47 23.38 1.59
C ARG A 126 -8.24 22.20 2.52
N TRP A 127 -7.00 21.95 2.93
CA TRP A 127 -6.64 20.73 3.64
C TRP A 127 -6.06 21.04 5.02
N TRP A 128 -6.50 20.31 6.03
CA TRP A 128 -5.90 20.39 7.35
C TRP A 128 -6.13 19.12 8.16
N ALA A 129 -5.30 18.91 9.17
CA ALA A 129 -5.55 17.92 10.22
C ALA A 129 -5.18 18.49 11.58
N ALA A 130 -5.99 18.22 12.59
CA ALA A 130 -5.76 18.54 13.98
C ALA A 130 -5.66 17.27 14.81
N ARG A 131 -4.88 17.30 15.90
CA ARG A 131 -4.74 16.18 16.82
C ARG A 131 -4.65 16.66 18.26
N CYS A 132 -5.36 15.98 19.14
CA CYS A 132 -5.30 16.20 20.58
C CYS A 132 -5.26 14.86 21.34
N ARG A 133 -4.99 14.91 22.64
CA ARG A 133 -4.99 13.74 23.52
C ARG A 133 -5.99 13.93 24.64
N LEU A 134 -6.82 12.92 24.88
CA LEU A 134 -7.75 12.85 25.99
C LEU A 134 -7.49 11.55 26.76
N GLY A 135 -6.78 11.65 27.89
CA GLY A 135 -6.32 10.47 28.62
C GLY A 135 -5.33 9.64 27.80
N ASP A 136 -5.65 8.37 27.59
CA ASP A 136 -4.88 7.44 26.76
C ASP A 136 -5.29 7.45 25.27
N LEU A 137 -6.36 8.17 24.93
CA LEU A 137 -6.87 8.31 23.57
C LEU A 137 -6.16 9.45 22.84
N GLU A 138 -5.76 9.18 21.60
CA GLU A 138 -5.38 10.18 20.62
C GLU A 138 -6.52 10.35 19.62
N ILE A 139 -6.98 11.60 19.46
CA ILE A 139 -8.05 11.96 18.54
C ILE A 139 -7.44 12.82 17.44
N SER A 140 -7.55 12.37 16.19
CA SER A 140 -7.13 13.13 15.02
C SER A 140 -8.34 13.45 14.15
N VAL A 141 -8.45 14.69 13.70
CA VAL A 141 -9.50 15.16 12.79
C VAL A 141 -8.82 15.69 11.55
N GLY A 142 -9.19 15.23 10.37
CA GLY A 142 -8.59 15.67 9.11
C GLY A 142 -9.67 15.98 8.13
N ALA A 143 -9.54 17.11 7.45
CA ALA A 143 -10.60 17.61 6.62
C ALA A 143 -10.12 18.22 5.32
N GLN A 144 -11.02 18.11 4.35
CA GLN A 144 -10.97 18.73 3.05
C GLN A 144 -12.17 19.67 2.91
N ASP A 145 -11.90 20.91 2.52
CA ASP A 145 -12.91 21.92 2.16
C ASP A 145 -13.94 22.18 3.29
N TRP A 146 -13.59 21.86 4.54
CA TRP A 146 -14.38 22.10 5.74
C TRP A 146 -13.65 23.05 6.68
N HIS A 147 -14.24 24.20 7.00
CA HIS A 147 -13.67 25.15 7.96
C HIS A 147 -14.72 25.52 9.00
N PRO A 148 -14.82 24.74 10.09
CA PRO A 148 -15.61 25.20 11.22
C PRO A 148 -14.84 26.30 11.93
N ASP A 149 -15.55 27.29 12.49
CA ASP A 149 -14.96 28.28 13.39
C ASP A 149 -14.33 27.61 14.62
N VAL A 150 -14.84 26.43 14.99
CA VAL A 150 -14.40 25.61 16.13
C VAL A 150 -14.37 24.14 15.75
N ILE A 151 -13.25 23.45 15.99
CA ILE A 151 -13.14 21.99 15.78
C ILE A 151 -13.78 21.29 16.98
N ALA A 152 -14.99 20.75 16.81
CA ALA A 152 -15.74 20.09 17.87
C ALA A 152 -15.99 18.61 17.54
N VAL A 153 -15.70 17.74 18.49
CA VAL A 153 -15.90 16.30 18.41
C VAL A 153 -16.57 15.76 19.68
N GLU A 154 -17.35 14.70 19.53
CA GLU A 154 -18.15 14.11 20.59
C GLU A 154 -18.03 12.59 20.59
N THR A 155 -18.05 12.01 21.79
CA THR A 155 -18.11 10.58 21.99
C THR A 155 -19.44 10.05 21.48
N VAL A 156 -19.38 9.05 20.59
CA VAL A 156 -20.56 8.40 20.00
C VAL A 156 -21.20 7.48 21.04
N ALA A 157 -22.36 7.89 21.55
CA ALA A 157 -23.09 7.14 22.58
C ALA A 157 -23.63 5.78 22.08
N ASP A 158 -24.03 5.69 20.80
CA ASP A 158 -24.56 4.48 20.19
C ASP A 158 -23.80 4.12 18.90
N VAL A 159 -22.74 3.35 19.07
CA VAL A 159 -21.93 2.82 17.96
C VAL A 159 -22.74 1.83 17.12
N VAL A 160 -23.72 1.14 17.69
CA VAL A 160 -24.54 0.14 16.98
C VAL A 160 -25.43 0.83 15.95
N ALA A 161 -26.07 1.94 16.32
CA ALA A 161 -26.86 2.75 15.39
C ALA A 161 -26.04 3.24 14.19
N MET A 162 -24.76 3.57 14.42
CA MET A 162 -23.84 3.97 13.35
C MET A 162 -23.43 2.78 12.46
N LEU A 163 -23.11 1.63 13.05
CA LEU A 163 -22.76 0.42 12.32
C LEU A 163 -23.93 -0.13 11.49
N ALA A 164 -25.17 0.05 11.93
CA ALA A 164 -26.37 -0.32 11.18
C ALA A 164 -26.50 0.44 9.84
N ARG A 165 -25.81 1.57 9.70
CA ARG A 165 -25.77 2.40 8.49
C ARG A 165 -24.59 2.08 7.58
N LEU A 166 -23.79 1.07 7.90
CA LEU A 166 -22.73 0.57 7.02
C LEU A 166 -23.34 0.24 5.67
N GLN A 167 -22.99 0.99 4.63
CA GLN A 167 -23.26 0.53 3.28
C GLN A 167 -22.35 -0.66 2.96
N PRO A 168 -22.78 -1.62 2.14
CA PRO A 168 -21.89 -2.63 1.60
C PRO A 168 -20.67 -1.91 1.00
N PRO A 169 -19.44 -2.40 1.22
CA PRO A 169 -18.28 -1.75 0.66
C PRO A 169 -18.46 -1.67 -0.86
N ALA A 170 -18.52 -0.44 -1.39
CA ALA A 170 -18.29 -0.23 -2.81
C ALA A 170 -16.93 -0.88 -3.13
N PRO A 171 -16.77 -1.60 -4.25
CA PRO A 171 -15.52 -2.29 -4.56
C PRO A 171 -14.38 -1.27 -4.65
N ARG A 172 -13.65 -1.11 -3.56
CA ARG A 172 -12.44 -0.29 -3.48
C ARG A 172 -11.30 -1.16 -4.03
N GLY A 173 -10.78 -0.75 -5.19
CA GLY A 173 -9.57 -1.34 -5.78
C GLY A 173 -8.46 -1.38 -4.73
N SER A 174 -8.16 -2.58 -4.26
CA SER A 174 -7.20 -2.81 -3.17
C SER A 174 -5.79 -2.69 -3.72
N ALA A 175 -4.96 -1.86 -3.10
CA ALA A 175 -3.55 -1.64 -3.39
C ALA A 175 -2.67 -2.84 -2.96
N GLY A 176 -2.94 -4.01 -3.52
CA GLY A 176 -1.98 -5.10 -3.64
C GLY A 176 -1.46 -5.13 -5.07
N ALA A 177 -0.28 -5.74 -5.30
CA ALA A 177 0.20 -6.00 -6.65
C ALA A 177 -0.95 -6.60 -7.48
N PRO A 178 -1.32 -5.99 -8.61
CA PRO A 178 -2.52 -6.32 -9.34
C PRO A 178 -2.38 -7.71 -9.93
N ARG A 179 -2.97 -8.70 -9.27
CA ARG A 179 -3.37 -9.94 -9.94
C ARG A 179 -4.41 -9.52 -10.98
N PRO A 180 -4.25 -9.87 -12.27
CA PRO A 180 -5.27 -9.54 -13.25
C PRO A 180 -6.59 -10.21 -12.83
N ALA A 181 -7.59 -9.39 -12.50
CA ALA A 181 -9.00 -9.80 -12.38
C ALA A 181 -9.66 -9.80 -13.77
N GLY A 182 -8.94 -10.29 -14.78
CA GLY A 182 -9.48 -10.50 -16.12
C GLY A 182 -9.89 -11.96 -16.25
N GLU A 183 -11.16 -12.20 -16.55
CA GLU A 183 -11.59 -13.48 -17.12
C GLU A 183 -10.66 -13.84 -18.30
N PRO A 184 -10.32 -15.13 -18.49
CA PRO A 184 -9.57 -15.58 -19.64
C PRO A 184 -10.40 -15.33 -20.91
N GLY A 185 -10.28 -14.15 -21.52
CA GLY A 185 -11.07 -13.80 -22.71
C GLY A 185 -11.05 -12.34 -23.16
N THR A 186 -10.74 -11.36 -22.30
CA THR A 186 -10.55 -9.97 -22.79
C THR A 186 -9.15 -9.84 -23.36
N ALA A 187 -9.06 -9.89 -24.69
CA ALA A 187 -7.83 -9.63 -25.42
C ALA A 187 -7.32 -8.22 -25.05
N GLY A 188 -6.33 -8.15 -24.17
CA GLY A 188 -5.64 -6.91 -23.85
C GLY A 188 -5.04 -6.29 -25.11
N GLU A 189 -4.73 -5.00 -25.05
CA GLU A 189 -4.11 -4.28 -26.16
C GLU A 189 -2.85 -5.06 -26.65
N PRO A 190 -2.68 -5.22 -27.98
CA PRO A 190 -1.59 -6.01 -28.51
C PRO A 190 -0.24 -5.41 -28.09
N VAL A 191 0.66 -6.26 -27.59
CA VAL A 191 2.01 -5.85 -27.21
C VAL A 191 2.77 -5.37 -28.46
N PRO A 192 3.39 -4.19 -28.44
CA PRO A 192 4.27 -3.72 -29.52
C PRO A 192 5.31 -4.78 -29.93
N ASP A 193 5.60 -4.93 -31.23
CA ASP A 193 6.48 -5.98 -31.74
C ASP A 193 7.87 -6.00 -31.07
N GLN A 194 8.39 -4.83 -30.70
CA GLN A 194 9.67 -4.67 -30.00
C GLN A 194 9.67 -5.36 -28.64
N LEU A 195 8.57 -5.27 -27.89
CA LEU A 195 8.42 -5.86 -26.55
C LEU A 195 8.14 -7.37 -26.60
N ARG A 196 7.72 -7.91 -27.76
CA ARG A 196 7.45 -9.35 -27.92
C ARG A 196 8.70 -10.21 -28.06
N ARG A 197 9.84 -9.63 -28.47
CA ARG A 197 11.07 -10.41 -28.72
C ARG A 197 11.67 -10.97 -27.43
N GLU A 198 11.64 -10.18 -26.38
CA GLU A 198 12.17 -10.53 -25.06
C GLU A 198 11.13 -10.20 -23.98
N PRO A 199 10.06 -11.00 -23.86
CA PRO A 199 8.92 -10.65 -23.02
C PRO A 199 9.28 -10.56 -21.53
N HIS A 200 10.26 -11.35 -21.06
CA HIS A 200 10.79 -11.22 -19.70
C HIS A 200 11.42 -9.85 -19.44
N ARG A 201 12.29 -9.40 -20.36
CA ARG A 201 12.99 -8.13 -20.23
C ARG A 201 12.03 -6.96 -20.29
N ALA A 202 11.13 -6.97 -21.28
CA ALA A 202 10.07 -5.98 -21.40
C ALA A 202 9.19 -5.91 -20.15
N LEU A 203 8.82 -7.06 -19.56
CA LEU A 203 8.05 -7.11 -18.32
C LEU A 203 8.82 -6.51 -17.14
N VAL A 204 10.10 -6.84 -17.01
CA VAL A 204 10.98 -6.27 -15.98
C VAL A 204 11.07 -4.76 -16.10
N ASP A 205 11.37 -4.24 -17.30
CA ASP A 205 11.50 -2.79 -17.52
C ASP A 205 10.18 -2.06 -17.18
N MET A 206 9.04 -2.67 -17.52
CA MET A 206 7.72 -2.16 -17.15
C MET A 206 7.47 -2.15 -15.65
N VAL A 207 7.82 -3.23 -14.94
CA VAL A 207 7.69 -3.31 -13.47
C VAL A 207 8.56 -2.26 -12.78
N LEU A 208 9.78 -2.06 -13.27
CA LEU A 208 10.70 -1.08 -12.72
C LEU A 208 10.19 0.35 -12.95
N ALA A 209 9.67 0.66 -14.14
CA ALA A 209 9.02 1.94 -14.42
C ALA A 209 7.81 2.18 -13.51
N ALA A 210 6.89 1.21 -13.42
CA ALA A 210 5.72 1.31 -12.55
C ALA A 210 6.10 1.44 -11.05
N THR A 211 7.16 0.76 -10.61
CA THR A 211 7.67 0.88 -9.24
C THR A 211 8.23 2.28 -8.98
N ALA A 212 8.94 2.86 -9.94
CA ALA A 212 9.47 4.22 -9.84
C ALA A 212 8.34 5.26 -9.82
N GLU A 213 7.34 5.13 -10.69
CA GLU A 213 6.16 6.01 -10.71
C GLU A 213 5.38 5.92 -9.40
N HIS A 214 5.18 4.71 -8.88
CA HIS A 214 4.50 4.51 -7.60
C HIS A 214 5.31 5.09 -6.43
N ALA A 215 6.64 4.97 -6.44
CA ALA A 215 7.49 5.59 -5.43
C ALA A 215 7.43 7.12 -5.48
N ALA A 216 7.43 7.71 -6.68
CA ALA A 216 7.23 9.15 -6.87
C ALA A 216 5.85 9.60 -6.36
N TRP A 217 4.80 8.83 -6.65
CA TRP A 217 3.45 9.07 -6.14
C TRP A 217 3.36 8.94 -4.61
N LEU A 218 4.05 7.98 -3.99
CA LEU A 218 4.11 7.87 -2.53
C LEU A 218 4.82 9.08 -1.90
N ALA A 219 5.86 9.59 -2.55
CA ALA A 219 6.69 10.67 -2.05
C ALA A 219 6.05 12.06 -2.21
N ASP A 220 5.34 12.31 -3.31
CA ASP A 220 4.80 13.64 -3.65
C ASP A 220 3.28 13.64 -3.88
N GLY A 221 2.61 12.50 -3.90
CA GLY A 221 1.19 12.42 -4.27
C GLY A 221 0.95 12.61 -5.76
N GLY A 222 -0.19 13.22 -6.10
CA GLY A 222 -0.68 13.33 -7.48
C GLY A 222 -1.62 12.19 -7.87
N VAL A 223 -1.97 12.14 -9.16
CA VAL A 223 -2.80 11.07 -9.75
C VAL A 223 -2.10 9.73 -9.54
N LEU A 224 -2.84 8.75 -9.02
CA LEU A 224 -2.33 7.39 -8.87
C LEU A 224 -1.91 6.86 -10.26
N PRO A 225 -0.67 6.39 -10.45
CA PRO A 225 -0.24 5.84 -11.73
C PRO A 225 -1.09 4.64 -12.13
N ASP A 226 -1.63 4.67 -13.35
CA ASP A 226 -2.33 3.54 -13.95
C ASP A 226 -1.33 2.46 -14.36
N LEU A 227 -1.76 1.20 -14.29
CA LEU A 227 -0.99 0.13 -14.93
C LEU A 227 -1.00 0.31 -16.44
N PRO A 228 0.11 0.02 -17.13
CA PRO A 228 0.13 -0.01 -18.58
C PRO A 228 -0.93 -0.95 -19.15
N ARG A 229 -1.66 -0.51 -20.18
CA ARG A 229 -2.79 -1.25 -20.77
C ARG A 229 -2.47 -2.66 -21.25
N HIS A 230 -1.22 -2.91 -21.62
CA HIS A 230 -0.73 -4.20 -22.11
C HIS A 230 -0.05 -5.05 -21.03
N TRP A 231 -0.11 -4.66 -19.75
CA TRP A 231 0.44 -5.40 -18.61
C TRP A 231 0.04 -6.88 -18.64
N GLY A 232 -1.27 -7.16 -18.73
CA GLY A 232 -1.78 -8.53 -18.76
C GLY A 232 -1.26 -9.31 -19.96
N THR A 233 -1.26 -8.73 -21.15
CA THR A 233 -0.77 -9.41 -22.37
C THR A 233 0.72 -9.73 -22.27
N LEU A 234 1.53 -8.81 -21.72
CA LEU A 234 2.97 -9.00 -21.55
C LEU A 234 3.30 -10.03 -20.47
N TRP A 235 2.55 -10.04 -19.35
CA TRP A 235 2.64 -11.07 -18.32
C TRP A 235 2.48 -12.47 -18.92
N HIS A 236 1.38 -12.72 -19.63
CA HIS A 236 1.14 -14.04 -20.25
C HIS A 236 2.19 -14.38 -21.32
N ALA A 237 2.73 -13.39 -22.05
CA ALA A 237 3.81 -13.62 -22.99
C ALA A 237 5.11 -14.05 -22.29
N ALA A 238 5.44 -13.45 -21.14
CA ALA A 238 6.59 -13.84 -20.33
C ALA A 238 6.40 -15.25 -19.77
N VAL A 239 5.22 -15.58 -19.23
CA VAL A 239 4.89 -16.92 -18.71
C VAL A 239 5.02 -17.99 -19.81
N ARG A 240 4.43 -17.78 -20.99
CA ARG A 240 4.58 -18.71 -22.12
C ARG A 240 6.03 -18.89 -22.51
N ARG A 241 6.80 -17.79 -22.60
CA ARG A 241 8.22 -17.87 -22.91
C ARG A 241 9.01 -18.61 -21.83
N HIS A 242 8.62 -18.48 -20.56
CA HIS A 242 9.24 -19.22 -19.46
C HIS A 242 8.98 -20.72 -19.60
N ILE A 243 7.74 -21.13 -19.88
CA ILE A 243 7.36 -22.53 -20.14
C ILE A 243 8.23 -23.10 -21.29
N GLU A 244 8.37 -22.37 -22.39
CA GLU A 244 9.21 -22.79 -23.53
C GLU A 244 10.71 -22.97 -23.18
N LEU A 245 11.20 -22.27 -22.16
CA LEU A 245 12.60 -22.30 -21.75
C LEU A 245 12.89 -23.37 -20.70
N THR A 246 11.91 -23.70 -19.85
CA THR A 246 12.13 -24.53 -18.65
C THR A 246 11.32 -25.83 -18.63
N ASP A 247 10.37 -26.01 -19.55
CA ASP A 247 9.37 -27.08 -19.55
C ASP A 247 8.55 -27.14 -18.23
N GLU A 248 8.52 -26.06 -17.44
CA GLU A 248 7.71 -25.97 -16.22
C GLU A 248 6.21 -25.91 -16.56
N PRO A 249 5.33 -26.51 -15.73
CA PRO A 249 3.89 -26.34 -15.89
C PRO A 249 3.49 -24.88 -15.63
N GLU A 250 2.42 -24.42 -16.27
CA GLU A 250 1.99 -23.01 -16.23
C GLU A 250 1.92 -22.39 -14.82
N PRO A 251 1.34 -23.03 -13.78
CA PRO A 251 1.35 -22.46 -12.43
C PRO A 251 2.76 -22.26 -11.83
N ALA A 252 3.71 -23.14 -12.16
CA ALA A 252 5.09 -23.01 -11.71
C ALA A 252 5.83 -21.92 -12.51
N ALA A 253 5.57 -21.83 -13.81
CA ALA A 253 6.11 -20.76 -14.65
C ALA A 253 5.60 -19.37 -14.22
N GLU A 254 4.31 -19.23 -13.91
CA GLU A 254 3.73 -18.01 -13.32
C GLU A 254 4.44 -17.61 -12.03
N GLU A 255 4.70 -18.58 -11.14
CA GLU A 255 5.41 -18.32 -9.89
C GLU A 255 6.85 -17.88 -10.13
N SER A 256 7.53 -18.52 -11.08
CA SER A 256 8.90 -18.17 -11.46
C SER A 256 8.98 -16.76 -12.02
N VAL A 257 8.08 -16.38 -12.94
CA VAL A 257 8.00 -15.01 -13.47
C VAL A 257 7.69 -14.01 -12.36
N ARG A 258 6.72 -14.31 -11.48
CA ARG A 258 6.40 -13.49 -10.30
C ARG A 258 7.61 -13.24 -9.43
N ARG A 259 8.36 -14.30 -9.11
CA ARG A 259 9.55 -14.23 -8.26
C ARG A 259 10.64 -13.35 -8.86
N ILE A 260 10.86 -13.42 -10.19
CA ILE A 260 11.81 -12.58 -10.92
C ILE A 260 11.43 -11.11 -10.79
N VAL A 261 10.18 -10.76 -11.12
CA VAL A 261 9.75 -9.35 -11.08
C VAL A 261 9.69 -8.80 -9.67
N ASP A 262 9.30 -9.62 -8.68
CA ASP A 262 9.27 -9.23 -7.28
C ASP A 262 10.69 -8.95 -6.76
N GLU A 263 11.69 -9.77 -7.10
CA GLU A 263 13.08 -9.55 -6.67
C GLU A 263 13.59 -8.20 -7.18
N LEU A 264 13.42 -7.94 -8.48
CA LEU A 264 13.91 -6.72 -9.13
C LEU A 264 13.14 -5.48 -8.65
N ALA A 265 11.83 -5.58 -8.43
CA ALA A 265 11.05 -4.50 -7.83
C ALA A 265 11.50 -4.19 -6.39
N ASN A 266 11.87 -5.22 -5.61
CA ASN A 266 12.41 -5.01 -4.27
C ASN A 266 13.82 -4.41 -4.30
N LEU A 267 14.68 -4.79 -5.25
CA LEU A 267 15.97 -4.12 -5.46
C LEU A 267 15.76 -2.64 -5.77
N HIS A 268 14.84 -2.33 -6.68
CA HIS A 268 14.52 -0.94 -7.00
C HIS A 268 14.06 -0.14 -5.80
N ARG A 269 13.26 -0.74 -4.90
CA ARG A 269 12.79 -0.05 -3.67
C ARG A 269 13.90 0.15 -2.64
N ASN A 270 14.76 -0.85 -2.44
CA ASN A 270 15.62 -0.90 -1.26
C ASN A 270 17.12 -0.65 -1.53
N ALA A 271 17.60 -0.85 -2.76
CA ALA A 271 19.01 -0.72 -3.11
C ALA A 271 19.29 0.59 -3.87
N VAL A 272 20.03 1.52 -3.25
CA VAL A 272 20.41 2.81 -3.86
C VAL A 272 21.22 2.60 -5.14
N TRP A 273 22.21 1.71 -5.12
CA TRP A 273 23.06 1.41 -6.29
C TRP A 273 22.25 0.94 -7.50
N PHE A 274 21.15 0.20 -7.29
CA PHE A 274 20.30 -0.31 -8.38
C PHE A 274 19.51 0.83 -9.05
N ARG A 275 19.15 1.87 -8.29
CA ARG A 275 18.50 3.05 -8.85
C ARG A 275 19.51 3.97 -9.56
N GLU A 276 20.66 4.19 -8.95
CA GLU A 276 21.59 5.25 -9.35
C GLU A 276 22.64 4.81 -10.39
N SER A 277 22.98 3.52 -10.48
CA SER A 277 23.96 3.00 -11.44
C SER A 277 23.26 2.19 -12.55
N PRO A 278 23.07 2.77 -13.76
CA PRO A 278 22.47 2.04 -14.88
C PRO A 278 23.25 0.77 -15.22
N ALA A 279 24.59 0.82 -15.22
CA ALA A 279 25.42 -0.34 -15.56
C ALA A 279 25.24 -1.50 -14.58
N LEU A 280 25.22 -1.23 -13.26
CA LEU A 280 24.98 -2.26 -12.25
C LEU A 280 23.54 -2.78 -12.32
N ARG A 281 22.56 -1.90 -12.57
CA ARG A 281 21.16 -2.30 -12.74
C ARG A 281 20.98 -3.24 -13.92
N GLU A 282 21.49 -2.88 -15.09
CA GLU A 282 21.38 -3.72 -16.30
C GLU A 282 21.97 -5.10 -16.06
N ARG A 283 23.15 -5.16 -15.46
CA ARG A 283 23.79 -6.43 -15.14
C ARG A 283 23.02 -7.25 -14.11
N ALA A 284 22.45 -6.62 -13.09
CA ALA A 284 21.64 -7.31 -12.10
C ALA A 284 20.36 -7.88 -12.73
N ILE A 285 19.73 -7.15 -13.67
CA ILE A 285 18.59 -7.65 -14.44
C ILE A 285 19.00 -8.88 -15.24
N ASP A 286 20.09 -8.81 -16.00
CA ASP A 286 20.56 -9.91 -16.84
C ASP A 286 20.91 -11.16 -16.01
N GLU A 287 21.67 -11.01 -14.92
CA GLU A 287 22.01 -12.13 -14.03
C GLU A 287 20.75 -12.72 -13.36
N THR A 288 19.76 -11.89 -13.00
CA THR A 288 18.48 -12.36 -12.46
C THR A 288 17.67 -13.13 -13.49
N LEU A 289 17.61 -12.64 -14.74
CA LEU A 289 16.92 -13.33 -15.83
C LEU A 289 17.59 -14.66 -16.15
N LEU A 290 18.92 -14.70 -16.25
CA LEU A 290 19.68 -15.94 -16.50
C LEU A 290 19.45 -16.99 -15.41
N HIS A 291 19.50 -16.58 -14.14
CA HIS A 291 19.27 -17.48 -13.01
C HIS A 291 17.80 -17.89 -12.87
N GLY A 292 16.89 -16.95 -13.03
CA GLY A 292 15.45 -17.14 -12.86
C GLY A 292 14.82 -18.02 -13.94
N THR A 293 15.31 -17.93 -15.18
CA THR A 293 14.86 -18.77 -16.32
C THR A 293 15.62 -20.09 -16.44
N GLY A 294 16.56 -20.39 -15.53
CA GLY A 294 17.35 -21.62 -15.57
C GLY A 294 18.40 -21.70 -16.69
N LEU A 295 18.54 -20.66 -17.51
CA LEU A 295 19.55 -20.59 -18.58
C LEU A 295 20.99 -20.65 -18.04
N SER A 296 21.22 -20.10 -16.84
CA SER A 296 22.49 -20.29 -16.13
C SER A 296 22.32 -20.18 -14.63
N HIS A 297 22.78 -21.18 -13.90
CA HIS A 297 22.89 -21.12 -12.43
C HIS A 297 24.24 -20.56 -11.95
N ALA A 298 25.20 -20.37 -12.86
CA ALA A 298 26.57 -19.96 -12.54
C ALA A 298 26.76 -18.43 -12.65
N VAL A 299 25.77 -17.67 -12.18
CA VAL A 299 25.86 -16.19 -12.14
C VAL A 299 26.56 -15.72 -10.86
N PRO A 300 27.37 -14.65 -10.92
CA PRO A 300 27.97 -14.05 -9.73
C PRO A 300 26.97 -13.66 -8.63
N SER A 301 25.76 -13.23 -8.99
CA SER A 301 24.67 -12.87 -8.06
C SER A 301 24.00 -14.07 -7.36
N ARG A 302 24.43 -15.31 -7.60
CA ARG A 302 23.81 -16.53 -7.05
C ARG A 302 23.55 -16.49 -5.53
N PRO A 303 24.47 -16.01 -4.67
CA PRO A 303 24.20 -15.90 -3.23
C PRO A 303 22.97 -15.05 -2.92
N ALA A 304 22.77 -13.96 -3.66
CA ALA A 304 21.65 -13.06 -3.48
C ALA A 304 20.31 -13.73 -3.87
N HIS A 305 20.27 -14.47 -4.99
CA HIS A 305 19.07 -15.23 -5.38
C HIS A 305 18.71 -16.38 -4.42
N LEU A 306 19.70 -16.92 -3.71
CA LEU A 306 19.46 -17.91 -2.65
C LEU A 306 18.84 -17.25 -1.41
N ALA A 307 19.37 -16.10 -1.00
CA ALA A 307 18.81 -15.31 0.09
C ALA A 307 17.37 -14.82 -0.22
N TRP A 308 17.10 -14.42 -1.47
CA TRP A 308 15.75 -14.04 -1.91
C TRP A 308 14.74 -15.18 -1.76
N ARG A 309 15.12 -16.40 -2.14
CA ARG A 309 14.26 -17.59 -1.95
C ARG A 309 13.97 -17.86 -0.47
N GLN A 310 14.96 -17.70 0.40
CA GLN A 310 14.75 -17.85 1.84
C GLN A 310 13.77 -16.80 2.36
N LEU A 311 13.91 -15.54 1.94
CA LEU A 311 13.01 -14.45 2.34
C LEU A 311 11.55 -14.77 2.03
N ARG A 312 11.27 -15.25 0.82
CA ARG A 312 9.92 -15.62 0.38
C ARG A 312 9.32 -16.74 1.23
N ASN A 313 10.10 -17.75 1.55
CA ASN A 313 9.65 -18.87 2.38
C ASN A 313 9.42 -18.47 3.84
N SER A 314 10.19 -17.51 4.36
CA SER A 314 10.09 -17.03 5.75
C SER A 314 8.97 -15.99 5.96
N ALA A 315 8.66 -15.18 4.94
CA ALA A 315 7.62 -14.13 5.00
C ALA A 315 6.23 -14.66 5.36
N GLU A 316 5.97 -15.95 5.10
CA GLU A 316 4.70 -16.60 5.39
C GLU A 316 4.57 -17.06 6.86
N GLN A 317 5.67 -17.06 7.64
CA GLN A 317 5.74 -17.80 8.91
C GLN A 317 6.08 -16.93 10.13
N ASP A 318 6.94 -15.91 9.99
CA ASP A 318 7.37 -15.08 11.13
C ASP A 318 7.82 -13.65 10.71
N PRO A 319 7.13 -12.59 11.17
CA PRO A 319 7.50 -11.19 10.90
C PRO A 319 8.88 -10.77 11.41
N GLN A 320 9.40 -11.34 12.51
CA GLN A 320 10.75 -11.01 13.01
C GLN A 320 11.83 -11.69 12.18
N ALA A 321 11.60 -12.95 11.78
CA ALA A 321 12.47 -13.65 10.83
C ALA A 321 12.54 -12.91 9.48
N TYR A 322 11.43 -12.33 9.03
CA TYR A 322 11.37 -11.55 7.78
C TYR A 322 12.42 -10.44 7.74
N HIS A 323 12.56 -9.63 8.80
CA HIS A 323 13.51 -8.52 8.81
C HIS A 323 14.96 -9.00 8.64
N THR A 324 15.34 -10.02 9.42
CA THR A 324 16.71 -10.57 9.38
C THR A 324 17.03 -11.16 8.00
N VAL A 325 16.10 -11.90 7.41
CA VAL A 325 16.30 -12.51 6.08
C VAL A 325 16.31 -11.45 4.98
N HIS A 326 15.52 -10.37 5.14
CA HIS A 326 15.50 -9.24 4.22
C HIS A 326 16.85 -8.49 4.22
N GLU A 327 17.42 -8.22 5.40
CA GLU A 327 18.75 -7.63 5.53
C GLU A 327 19.84 -8.53 4.91
N GLY A 328 19.78 -9.84 5.15
CA GLY A 328 20.72 -10.79 4.54
C GLY A 328 20.66 -10.82 3.01
N TRP A 329 19.47 -10.71 2.45
CA TRP A 329 19.28 -10.59 1.00
C TRP A 329 19.86 -9.29 0.42
N LEU A 330 19.61 -8.15 1.08
CA LEU A 330 20.19 -6.87 0.65
C LEU A 330 21.72 -6.84 0.76
N ALA A 331 22.28 -7.42 1.82
CA ALA A 331 23.72 -7.53 2.00
C ALA A 331 24.38 -8.34 0.87
N ALA A 332 23.80 -9.49 0.50
CA ALA A 332 24.33 -10.31 -0.59
C ALA A 332 24.37 -9.58 -1.94
N TRP A 333 23.35 -8.76 -2.22
CA TRP A 333 23.31 -7.91 -3.40
C TRP A 333 24.31 -6.74 -3.34
N ALA A 334 24.50 -6.14 -2.17
CA ALA A 334 25.51 -5.09 -1.96
C ALA A 334 26.94 -5.62 -2.14
N ASP A 335 27.25 -6.80 -1.61
CA ASP A 335 28.54 -7.47 -1.80
C ASP A 335 28.81 -7.77 -3.28
N TRP A 336 27.79 -8.26 -4.00
CA TRP A 336 27.88 -8.46 -5.45
C TRP A 336 28.18 -7.16 -6.18
N ALA A 337 27.49 -6.07 -5.85
CA ALA A 337 27.66 -4.77 -6.51
C ALA A 337 29.07 -4.21 -6.28
N GLY A 338 29.56 -4.22 -5.03
CA GLY A 338 30.91 -3.79 -4.70
C GLY A 338 32.00 -4.65 -5.36
N GLY A 339 31.74 -5.94 -5.53
CA GLY A 339 32.62 -6.86 -6.27
C GLY A 339 32.71 -6.56 -7.77
N GLN A 340 31.69 -5.94 -8.38
CA GLN A 340 31.73 -5.54 -9.79
C GLN A 340 32.52 -4.25 -10.01
N GLU A 341 32.41 -3.28 -9.10
CA GLU A 341 33.16 -2.03 -9.18
C GLU A 341 34.68 -2.26 -9.04
N ALA A 342 35.08 -3.27 -8.26
CA ALA A 342 36.47 -3.66 -8.07
C ALA A 342 37.11 -4.39 -9.27
N ARG A 343 36.33 -4.80 -10.28
CA ARG A 343 36.84 -5.45 -11.50
C ARG A 343 36.89 -4.42 -12.64
N PRO A 344 38.03 -3.77 -12.91
CA PRO A 344 38.14 -2.89 -14.06
C PRO A 344 37.84 -3.69 -15.33
N HIS A 345 37.06 -3.11 -16.24
CA HIS A 345 36.79 -3.67 -17.57
C HIS A 345 38.12 -3.90 -18.30
N THR A 346 38.62 -5.13 -18.26
CA THR A 346 39.58 -5.60 -19.26
C THR A 346 38.82 -5.75 -20.56
N GLY A 347 38.81 -4.68 -21.36
CA GLY A 347 38.24 -4.68 -22.70
C GLY A 347 38.89 -5.76 -23.55
N HIS A 348 38.05 -6.58 -24.17
CA HIS A 348 38.43 -7.47 -25.27
C HIS A 348 37.99 -6.86 -26.60
#